data_AF-A0A3D4F9B4-F1
#
_entry.id   AF-A0A3D4F9B4-F1
#
_cell.length_a   1.000
_cell.length_b   1.000
_cell.length_c   1.000
_cell.angle_alpha   90.00
_cell.angle_beta   90.00
_cell.angle_gamma   90.00
#
_symmetry.space_group_name_H-M   'P 1'
#
loop_
_entity.id
_entity.type
_entity.pdbx_description
1 polymer ?
#
loop_
_entity_poly.entity_id
_entity_poly.type
_entity_poly.pdbx_seq_one_letter_code
_entity_poly.pdbx_strand_id
1 'polypeptide(L)'
;WFTALWNLIVYAPICHMVWGGGGGYFADKGVQDFAGGIVVHITAGIGALVACIVLGPRKGYPNSPMMPHNLPMTVTGAAMLWVGWFGFNGGSALGANGDA
;
A
#
# COMPACT_ATOMS: atom_id res chain seq x y z
N TRP A 1 -16.37 8.77 0.60
CA TRP A 1 -15.74 9.93 1.25
C TRP A 1 -14.41 9.57 1.89
N PHE A 2 -14.30 8.47 2.67
CA PHE A 2 -13.03 8.03 3.28
C PHE A 2 -11.87 7.97 2.29
N THR A 3 -12.02 7.25 1.18
CA THR A 3 -10.96 7.09 0.16
C THR A 3 -10.49 8.42 -0.41
N ALA A 4 -11.40 9.37 -0.67
CA ALA A 4 -11.05 10.68 -1.20
C ALA A 4 -10.29 11.52 -0.17
N LEU A 5 -10.75 11.53 1.09
CA LEU A 5 -10.05 12.23 2.17
C LEU A 5 -8.68 11.61 2.42
N TRP A 6 -8.60 10.28 2.55
CA TRP A 6 -7.34 9.57 2.78
C TRP A 6 -6.35 9.82 1.64
N ASN A 7 -6.80 9.85 0.39
CA ASN A 7 -5.93 10.17 -0.73
C ASN A 7 -5.35 11.59 -0.63
N LEU A 8 -6.19 12.59 -0.33
CA LEU A 8 -5.76 13.99 -0.27
C LEU A 8 -4.92 14.34 0.96
N ILE A 9 -5.22 13.74 2.12
CA ILE A 9 -4.59 14.14 3.40
C ILE A 9 -3.51 13.17 3.87
N VAL A 10 -3.48 11.94 3.35
CA VAL A 10 -2.46 10.92 3.71
C VAL A 10 -1.61 10.59 2.51
N TYR A 11 -2.21 10.06 1.43
CA TYR A 11 -1.43 9.52 0.32
C TYR A 11 -0.62 10.59 -0.42
N ALA A 12 -1.29 11.65 -0.91
CA ALA A 12 -0.62 12.70 -1.68
C ALA A 12 0.48 13.42 -0.87
N PRO A 13 0.27 13.80 0.40
CA PRO A 13 1.34 14.38 1.21
C PRO A 13 2.51 13.43 1.45
N ILE A 14 2.27 12.16 1.80
CA ILE A 14 3.37 11.19 2.02
C ILE A 14 4.13 10.90 0.72
N CYS A 15 3.42 10.78 -0.40
CA CYS A 15 4.03 10.67 -1.72
C CYS A 15 4.98 11.84 -2.01
N HIS A 16 4.54 13.08 -1.78
CA HIS A 16 5.42 14.24 -1.94
C HIS A 16 6.58 14.26 -0.94
N MET A 17 6.34 13.87 0.32
CA MET A 17 7.40 13.84 1.33
C MET A 17 8.53 12.86 0.98
N VAL A 18 8.21 11.72 0.35
CA VAL A 18 9.16 10.65 0.04
C VAL A 18 9.73 10.74 -1.37
N TRP A 19 8.89 11.03 -2.37
CA TRP A 19 9.26 11.02 -3.80
C TRP A 19 9.23 12.40 -4.47
N GLY A 20 8.88 13.47 -3.73
CA GLY A 20 8.76 14.82 -4.29
C GLY A 20 10.09 15.50 -4.65
N GLY A 21 11.23 14.89 -4.32
CA GLY A 21 12.55 15.52 -4.49
C GLY A 21 12.77 16.65 -3.48
N GLY A 22 13.49 17.70 -3.88
CA GLY A 22 13.82 18.83 -3.02
C GLY A 22 12.57 19.51 -2.44
N GLY A 23 12.52 19.66 -1.11
CA GLY A 23 11.37 20.17 -0.36
C GLY A 23 10.44 19.07 0.17
N GLY A 24 10.66 17.81 -0.21
CA GLY A 24 10.02 16.66 0.40
C GLY A 24 10.70 16.30 1.72
N TYR A 25 9.97 16.32 2.83
CA TYR A 25 10.54 16.15 4.18
C TYR A 25 11.40 14.87 4.36
N PHE A 26 11.00 13.74 3.78
CA PHE A 26 11.76 12.49 3.87
C PHE A 26 12.83 12.39 2.77
N ALA A 27 12.54 12.89 1.57
CA ALA A 27 13.50 13.01 0.48
C ALA A 27 14.72 13.84 0.89
N ASP A 28 14.51 15.01 1.51
CA ASP A 28 15.56 15.91 2.01
C ASP A 28 16.40 15.28 3.13
N LYS A 29 15.88 14.24 3.81
CA LYS A 29 16.59 13.46 4.82
C LYS A 29 17.30 12.22 4.27
N GLY A 30 17.25 12.03 2.96
CA GLY A 30 17.88 10.90 2.27
C GLY A 30 17.16 9.56 2.47
N VAL A 31 15.88 9.57 2.91
CA VAL A 31 15.09 8.33 3.04
C VAL A 31 14.94 7.68 1.67
N GLN A 32 15.29 6.40 1.59
CA GLN A 32 15.17 5.61 0.37
C GLN A 32 13.95 4.71 0.47
N ASP A 33 12.97 4.96 -0.40
CA ASP A 33 11.82 4.10 -0.59
C ASP A 33 11.64 3.86 -2.09
N PHE A 34 12.20 2.76 -2.59
CA PHE A 34 12.32 2.51 -4.02
C PHE A 34 10.96 2.36 -4.71
N ALA A 35 10.06 1.55 -4.14
CA ALA A 35 8.78 1.21 -4.76
C ALA A 35 7.57 1.40 -3.82
N GLY A 36 7.72 2.02 -2.65
CA GLY A 36 6.58 2.44 -1.83
C GLY A 36 6.33 1.58 -0.60
N GLY A 37 7.40 1.08 0.02
CA GLY A 37 7.36 0.52 1.37
C GLY A 37 6.67 1.46 2.36
N ILE A 38 7.01 2.75 2.34
CA ILE A 38 6.37 3.78 3.15
C ILE A 38 5.11 4.27 2.45
N VAL A 39 5.25 4.78 1.22
CA VAL A 39 4.18 5.52 0.53
C VAL A 39 2.93 4.68 0.32
N VAL A 40 3.08 3.40 0.01
CA VAL A 40 1.97 2.48 -0.32
C VAL A 40 1.69 1.54 0.85
N HIS A 41 2.68 0.77 1.30
CA HIS A 41 2.41 -0.36 2.20
C HIS A 41 2.20 0.04 3.66
N ILE A 42 3.05 0.90 4.23
CA ILE A 42 2.89 1.36 5.62
C ILE A 42 1.64 2.23 5.75
N THR A 43 1.43 3.20 4.85
CA THR A 43 0.25 4.07 4.93
C THR A 43 -1.05 3.28 4.78
N ALA A 44 -1.13 2.32 3.84
CA ALA A 44 -2.31 1.49 3.66
C ALA A 44 -2.49 0.51 4.83
N GLY A 45 -1.42 -0.09 5.35
CA GLY A 45 -1.45 -1.01 6.48
C GLY A 45 -1.94 -0.34 7.76
N ILE A 46 -1.40 0.84 8.09
CA ILE A 46 -1.86 1.62 9.24
C ILE A 46 -3.29 2.13 9.02
N GLY A 47 -3.62 2.58 7.81
CA GLY A 47 -4.99 2.98 7.46
C GLY A 47 -6.00 1.85 7.66
N ALA A 48 -5.67 0.64 7.23
CA ALA A 48 -6.51 -0.55 7.39
C ALA A 48 -6.65 -0.96 8.86
N LEU A 49 -5.57 -0.89 9.64
CA LEU A 49 -5.58 -1.17 11.08
C LEU A 49 -6.48 -0.18 11.83
N VAL A 50 -6.33 1.12 11.59
CA VAL A 50 -7.19 2.14 12.22
C VAL A 50 -8.65 1.94 11.80
N ALA A 51 -8.91 1.68 10.52
CA ALA A 51 -10.25 1.43 10.03
C ALA A 51 -10.90 0.20 10.68
N CYS A 52 -10.16 -0.90 10.89
CA CYS A 52 -10.71 -2.09 11.52
C CYS A 52 -10.97 -1.90 13.03
N ILE A 53 -10.17 -1.08 13.72
CA ILE A 53 -10.41 -0.70 15.12
C ILE A 53 -11.66 0.18 15.25
N VAL A 54 -11.79 1.20 14.39
CA VAL A 54 -12.93 2.14 14.43
C VAL A 54 -14.25 1.46 14.04
N LEU A 55 -14.23 0.57 13.04
CA LEU A 55 -15.42 -0.16 12.60
C LEU A 55 -15.83 -1.25 13.61
N GLY A 56 -14.86 -1.82 14.32
CA GLY A 56 -15.05 -2.93 15.25
C GLY A 56 -15.07 -4.31 14.57
N PRO A 57 -15.04 -5.39 15.36
CA PRO A 57 -14.96 -6.76 14.85
C PRO A 57 -16.25 -7.19 14.15
N ARG A 58 -16.11 -8.07 13.15
CA ARG A 58 -17.25 -8.72 12.49
C ARG A 58 -18.02 -9.59 13.48
N LYS A 59 -19.35 -9.67 13.33
CA LYS A 59 -20.20 -10.58 14.12
C LYS A 59 -19.66 -12.02 14.01
N GLY A 60 -19.48 -12.69 15.15
CA GLY A 60 -18.92 -14.04 15.23
C GLY A 60 -17.40 -14.11 15.37
N TYR A 61 -16.66 -13.00 15.19
CA TYR A 61 -15.24 -12.96 15.56
C TYR A 61 -15.07 -12.88 17.08
N PRO A 62 -14.11 -13.60 17.71
CA PRO A 62 -13.17 -14.57 17.14
C PRO A 62 -13.67 -16.03 17.16
N ASN A 63 -14.89 -16.27 17.64
CA ASN A 63 -15.38 -17.59 18.04
C ASN A 63 -15.89 -18.46 16.87
N SER A 64 -16.16 -17.88 15.70
CA SER A 64 -16.68 -18.57 14.52
C SER A 64 -15.70 -18.44 13.34
N PRO A 65 -15.26 -19.55 12.73
CA PRO A 65 -14.36 -19.51 11.58
C PRO A 65 -15.06 -18.93 10.36
N MET A 66 -14.45 -17.93 9.74
CA MET A 66 -14.96 -17.26 8.54
C MET A 66 -14.20 -17.79 7.31
N MET A 67 -14.64 -18.93 6.76
CA MET A 67 -13.99 -19.55 5.60
C MET A 67 -14.20 -18.73 4.31
N PRO A 68 -13.20 -18.68 3.42
CA PRO A 68 -13.36 -18.06 2.11
C PRO A 68 -14.37 -18.85 1.27
N HIS A 69 -15.35 -18.16 0.69
CA HIS A 69 -16.36 -18.79 -0.15
C HIS A 69 -15.82 -19.24 -1.53
N ASN A 70 -14.72 -18.63 -1.98
CA ASN A 70 -14.09 -18.92 -3.27
C ASN A 70 -12.56 -18.78 -3.17
N LEU A 71 -11.90 -19.87 -2.76
CA LEU A 71 -10.44 -19.92 -2.66
C LEU A 71 -9.74 -19.81 -4.04
N PRO A 72 -10.21 -20.45 -5.12
CA PRO A 72 -9.63 -20.25 -6.46
C PRO A 72 -9.57 -18.78 -6.88
N MET A 73 -10.62 -17.99 -6.65
CA MET A 73 -10.62 -16.55 -6.96
C MET A 73 -9.57 -15.77 -6.15
N THR A 74 -9.35 -16.15 -4.90
CA THR A 74 -8.31 -15.54 -4.05
C THR A 74 -6.92 -15.81 -4.62
N VAL A 75 -6.66 -17.04 -5.06
CA VAL A 75 -5.38 -17.42 -5.70
C VAL A 75 -5.20 -16.70 -7.04
N THR A 76 -6.25 -16.57 -7.85
CA THR A 76 -6.21 -15.79 -9.09
C THR A 76 -5.83 -14.33 -8.83
N GLY A 77 -6.42 -13.70 -7.82
CA GLY A 77 -6.05 -12.34 -7.41
C GLY A 77 -4.59 -12.24 -6.94
N ALA A 78 -4.12 -13.20 -6.15
CA ALA A 78 -2.73 -13.25 -5.70
C ALA A 78 -1.74 -13.40 -6.87
N ALA A 79 -2.06 -14.23 -7.87
CA ALA A 79 -1.25 -14.38 -9.07
C ALA A 79 -1.18 -13.09 -9.89
N MET A 80 -2.30 -12.38 -10.04
CA MET A 80 -2.34 -11.08 -10.71
C MET A 80 -1.50 -10.03 -9.97
N LEU A 81 -1.58 -10.00 -8.63
CA LEU A 81 -0.73 -9.11 -7.82
C LEU A 81 0.74 -9.44 -8.01
N TRP A 82 1.12 -10.72 -8.02
CA TRP A 82 2.51 -11.12 -8.21
C TRP A 82 3.04 -10.70 -9.58
N VAL A 83 2.32 -10.98 -10.67
CA VAL A 83 2.72 -10.57 -12.01
C VAL A 83 2.80 -9.05 -12.11
N GLY A 84 1.81 -8.33 -11.57
CA GLY A 84 1.81 -6.87 -11.53
C GLY A 84 2.96 -6.29 -10.71
N TRP A 85 3.43 -7.03 -9.69
CA TRP A 85 4.52 -6.60 -8.82
C TRP A 85 5.85 -6.43 -9.55
N PHE A 86 6.08 -7.15 -10.65
CA PHE A 86 7.24 -6.92 -11.51
C PHE A 86 7.25 -5.52 -12.13
N GLY A 87 6.09 -5.04 -12.58
CA GLY A 87 5.95 -3.67 -13.08
C GLY A 87 6.02 -2.63 -11.96
N PHE A 88 5.47 -2.95 -10.79
CA PHE A 88 5.50 -2.07 -9.62
C PHE A 88 6.93 -1.83 -9.12
N ASN A 89 7.73 -2.90 -8.94
CA ASN A 89 9.11 -2.77 -8.48
C ASN A 89 10.04 -2.38 -9.64
N GLY A 90 10.09 -3.17 -10.71
CA GLY A 90 11.03 -2.93 -11.82
C GLY A 90 10.77 -1.60 -12.53
N GLY A 91 9.50 -1.19 -12.66
CA GLY A 91 9.14 0.11 -13.24
C GLY A 91 9.52 1.30 -12.36
N SER A 92 9.75 1.09 -11.05
CA SER A 92 10.17 2.17 -10.15
C SER A 92 11.62 2.64 -10.40
N ALA A 93 12.41 1.90 -11.20
CA ALA A 93 13.69 2.38 -11.73
C ALA A 93 13.53 3.49 -12.80
N LEU A 94 12.31 3.73 -13.30
CA LEU A 94 11.99 4.75 -14.32
C LEU A 94 12.75 4.57 -15.65
N GLY A 95 13.34 3.40 -15.88
CA GLY A 95 14.08 3.04 -17.08
C GLY A 95 14.32 1.53 -17.15
N ALA A 96 14.58 1.01 -18.35
CA ALA A 96 14.97 -0.39 -18.56
C ALA A 96 16.51 -0.51 -18.46
N ASN A 97 17.02 -0.46 -17.23
CA ASN A 97 18.45 -0.43 -16.90
C ASN A 97 18.78 -1.39 -15.73
N GLY A 98 20.03 -1.37 -15.26
CA GLY A 98 20.52 -2.21 -14.16
C GLY A 98 20.29 -1.63 -12.76
N ASP A 99 19.42 -0.61 -12.63
CA ASP A 99 19.20 0.12 -11.37
C ASP A 99 17.98 -0.41 -10.58
N ALA A 100 17.31 -1.44 -11.12
CA ALA A 100 16.15 -2.12 -10.52
C ALA A 100 16.55 -3.30 -9.62
#